data_AF-A0A8C9N7J5-F1
#
_entry.id   AF-A0A8C9N7J5-F1
#
_cell.length_a   1.000
_cell.length_b   1.000
_cell.length_c   1.000
_cell.angle_alpha   90.00
_cell.angle_beta   90.00
_cell.angle_gamma   90.00
#
_symmetry.space_group_name_H-M   'P 1'
#
loop_
_entity.id
_entity.type
_entity.pdbx_description
1 polymer ?
#
loop_
_entity_poly.entity_id
_entity_poly.type
_entity_poly.pdbx_seq_one_letter_code
_entity_poly.pdbx_strand_id
1 'polypeptide(L)'
;MKSLPDDTAEEEDPAALLKELPVLKSRYKSLCAQMEEISLEQKESMESIRAALEKTMKIAQALQQHTELESLPLSAEEQTAAQQLNLQTGKEMEFSEQEPSCPASTDPGSDEEAQFTPLTEETFLTVPRSIRSTVKLADLNYFYKELFNHFIVQNNRAALSLSQMRKMNMKATDSRIQILEELGIVELDKQGNVKLAV
;
A
#
# COMPACT_ATOMS: atom_id res chain seq x y z
N MET A 1 25.20 -54.53 -38.80
CA MET A 1 25.07 -53.09 -39.08
C MET A 1 23.60 -52.74 -38.95
N LYS A 2 23.17 -52.12 -37.85
CA LYS A 2 21.75 -51.83 -37.56
C LYS A 2 21.59 -50.32 -37.67
N SER A 3 20.84 -49.88 -38.68
CA SER A 3 20.62 -48.48 -39.04
C SER A 3 19.88 -47.73 -37.93
N LEU A 4 20.31 -46.50 -37.64
CA LEU A 4 19.64 -45.58 -36.72
C LEU A 4 18.28 -45.12 -37.29
N PRO A 5 17.33 -44.70 -36.43
CA PRO A 5 16.08 -44.09 -36.89
C PRO A 5 16.36 -42.74 -37.52
N ASP A 6 15.78 -42.54 -38.70
CA ASP A 6 15.74 -41.29 -39.44
C ASP A 6 15.07 -40.23 -38.56
N ASP A 7 15.84 -39.24 -38.14
CA ASP A 7 15.34 -38.04 -37.47
C ASP A 7 14.69 -37.20 -38.56
N THR A 8 13.42 -37.47 -38.87
CA THR A 8 12.64 -36.69 -39.83
C THR A 8 12.39 -35.31 -39.25
N ALA A 9 13.39 -34.43 -39.34
CA ALA A 9 13.18 -33.00 -39.35
C ALA A 9 12.27 -32.71 -40.55
N GLU A 10 11.04 -32.25 -40.29
CA GLU A 10 10.14 -31.76 -41.32
C GLU A 10 10.91 -30.73 -42.18
N GLU A 11 11.21 -31.09 -43.43
CA GLU A 11 11.94 -30.25 -44.37
C GLU A 11 11.07 -29.04 -44.69
N GLU A 12 11.38 -27.88 -44.09
CA GLU A 12 10.64 -26.63 -44.31
C GLU A 12 10.69 -26.25 -45.79
N ASP A 13 9.53 -26.16 -46.46
CA ASP A 13 9.44 -25.74 -47.86
C ASP A 13 9.89 -24.26 -48.01
N PRO A 14 11.02 -23.98 -48.67
CA PRO A 14 11.53 -22.62 -48.84
C PRO A 14 10.55 -21.74 -49.62
N ALA A 15 9.76 -22.31 -50.52
CA ALA A 15 8.78 -21.57 -51.31
C ALA A 15 7.58 -21.13 -50.46
N ALA A 16 7.17 -21.93 -49.47
CA ALA A 16 6.15 -21.57 -48.50
C ALA A 16 6.64 -20.45 -47.57
N LEU A 17 7.86 -20.56 -47.04
CA LEU A 17 8.46 -19.54 -46.17
C LEU A 17 8.56 -18.17 -46.86
N LEU A 18 8.96 -18.14 -48.13
CA LEU A 18 9.03 -16.90 -48.91
C LEU A 18 7.67 -16.22 -49.10
N LYS A 19 6.57 -16.98 -49.11
CA LYS A 19 5.20 -16.44 -49.19
C LYS A 19 4.72 -15.89 -47.84
N GLU A 20 5.12 -16.51 -46.73
CA GLU A 20 4.73 -16.08 -45.38
C GLU A 20 5.52 -14.86 -44.88
N LEU A 21 6.79 -14.72 -45.29
CA LEU A 21 7.66 -13.61 -44.91
C LEU A 21 7.04 -12.20 -45.10
N PRO A 22 6.44 -11.85 -46.26
CA PRO A 22 5.81 -10.54 -46.43
C PRO A 22 4.59 -10.34 -45.52
N VAL A 23 3.83 -11.40 -45.24
CA VAL A 23 2.68 -11.35 -44.32
C VAL A 23 3.16 -11.08 -42.90
N LEU A 24 4.19 -11.80 -42.45
CA LEU A 24 4.80 -11.60 -41.14
C LEU A 24 5.41 -10.19 -41.00
N LYS A 25 6.10 -9.71 -42.05
CA LYS A 25 6.65 -8.35 -42.08
C LYS A 25 5.56 -7.29 -42.01
N SER A 26 4.45 -7.49 -42.70
CA SER A 26 3.27 -6.61 -42.64
C SER A 26 2.68 -6.57 -41.23
N ARG A 27 2.50 -7.74 -40.61
CA ARG A 27 1.99 -7.86 -39.23
C ARG A 27 2.92 -7.19 -38.22
N TYR A 28 4.22 -7.41 -38.33
CA TYR A 28 5.22 -6.75 -37.49
C TYR A 28 5.13 -5.23 -37.62
N LYS A 29 5.09 -4.70 -38.85
CA LYS A 29 4.97 -3.26 -39.09
C LYS A 29 3.68 -2.69 -38.49
N SER A 30 2.56 -3.39 -38.63
CA SER A 30 1.29 -2.96 -38.02
C SER A 30 1.36 -2.97 -36.49
N LEU A 31 1.99 -3.98 -35.90
CA LEU A 31 2.15 -4.06 -34.44
C LEU A 31 3.05 -2.93 -33.91
N CYS A 32 4.15 -2.60 -34.61
CA CYS A 32 4.99 -1.46 -34.26
C CYS A 32 4.19 -0.15 -34.29
N ALA A 33 3.41 0.09 -35.35
CA ALA A 33 2.58 1.29 -35.46
C ALA A 33 1.54 1.39 -34.33
N GLN A 34 0.88 0.29 -33.98
CA GLN A 34 -0.06 0.25 -32.84
C GLN A 34 0.64 0.54 -31.51
N MET A 35 1.84 -0.02 -31.31
CA MET A 35 2.61 0.22 -30.09
C MET A 35 3.06 1.68 -29.97
N GLU A 36 3.45 2.31 -31.07
CA GLU A 36 3.80 3.74 -31.12
C GLU A 36 2.59 4.62 -30.76
N GLU A 37 1.42 4.32 -31.31
CA GLU A 37 0.16 5.02 -31.00
C GLU A 37 -0.21 4.89 -29.52
N ILE A 38 -0.22 3.66 -28.98
CA ILE A 38 -0.50 3.41 -27.57
C ILE A 38 0.49 4.14 -26.67
N SER A 39 1.79 4.09 -27.00
CA SER A 39 2.81 4.77 -26.21
C SER A 39 2.64 6.28 -26.20
N LEU A 40 2.18 6.86 -27.32
CA LEU A 40 1.89 8.29 -27.42
C LEU A 40 0.68 8.67 -26.57
N GLU A 41 -0.43 7.92 -26.68
CA GLU A 41 -1.64 8.15 -25.89
C GLU A 41 -1.39 7.99 -24.39
N GLN A 42 -0.62 6.98 -23.99
CA GLN A 42 -0.23 6.78 -22.58
C GLN A 42 0.57 7.97 -22.05
N LYS A 43 1.52 8.49 -22.85
CA LYS A 43 2.31 9.66 -22.47
C LYS A 43 1.40 10.89 -22.30
N GLU A 44 0.54 11.18 -23.27
CA GLU A 44 -0.37 12.33 -23.21
C GLU A 44 -1.37 12.21 -22.05
N SER A 45 -1.90 11.01 -21.81
CA SER A 45 -2.79 10.73 -20.68
C SER A 45 -2.09 10.98 -19.34
N MET A 46 -0.88 10.45 -19.17
CA MET A 46 -0.08 10.66 -17.95
C MET A 46 0.29 12.12 -17.72
N GLU A 47 0.60 12.86 -18.79
CA GLU A 47 0.86 14.30 -18.72
C GLU A 47 -0.38 15.09 -18.31
N SER A 48 -1.55 14.74 -18.86
CA SER A 48 -2.83 15.34 -18.50
C SER A 48 -3.21 15.09 -17.03
N ILE A 49 -3.09 13.83 -16.57
CA ILE A 49 -3.34 13.45 -15.16
C ILE A 49 -2.45 14.26 -14.22
N ARG A 50 -1.15 14.32 -14.52
CA ARG A 50 -0.17 15.09 -13.75
C ARG A 50 -0.56 16.56 -13.65
N ALA A 51 -0.88 17.20 -14.78
CA ALA A 51 -1.27 18.60 -14.83
C ALA A 51 -2.56 18.88 -14.04
N ALA A 52 -3.55 17.99 -14.15
CA ALA A 52 -4.81 18.10 -13.42
C ALA A 52 -4.59 17.98 -11.91
N LEU A 53 -3.76 17.03 -11.48
CA LEU A 53 -3.44 16.82 -10.07
C LEU A 53 -2.67 18.00 -9.49
N GLU A 54 -1.65 18.50 -10.20
CA GLU A 54 -0.89 19.69 -9.77
C GLU A 54 -1.79 20.92 -9.62
N LYS A 55 -2.70 21.14 -10.58
CA LYS A 55 -3.68 22.22 -10.50
C LYS A 55 -4.60 22.07 -9.29
N THR A 56 -5.07 20.86 -9.03
CA THR A 56 -5.95 20.54 -7.90
C THR A 56 -5.24 20.80 -6.57
N MET A 57 -3.98 20.37 -6.45
CA MET A 57 -3.15 20.64 -5.27
C MET A 57 -2.98 22.14 -5.03
N LYS A 58 -2.70 22.93 -6.07
CA LYS A 58 -2.59 24.40 -5.96
C LYS A 58 -3.90 25.04 -5.49
N ILE A 59 -5.05 24.58 -6.00
CA ILE A 59 -6.37 25.07 -5.58
C ILE A 59 -6.64 24.72 -4.12
N ALA A 60 -6.39 23.46 -3.73
CA ALA A 60 -6.58 23.01 -2.35
C ALA A 60 -5.71 23.81 -1.38
N GLN A 61 -4.44 24.05 -1.71
CA GLN A 61 -3.53 24.86 -0.91
C GLN A 61 -4.01 26.31 -0.77
N ALA A 62 -4.47 26.93 -1.86
CA ALA A 62 -5.02 28.28 -1.80
C ALA A 62 -6.26 28.37 -0.90
N LEU A 63 -7.17 27.39 -0.98
CA LEU A 63 -8.35 27.34 -0.13
C LEU A 63 -8.00 27.16 1.35
N GLN A 64 -7.02 26.30 1.66
CA GLN A 64 -6.51 26.11 3.03
C GLN A 64 -5.95 27.41 3.60
N GLN A 65 -5.15 28.15 2.82
CA GLN A 65 -4.60 29.44 3.23
C GLN A 65 -5.70 30.47 3.56
N HIS A 66 -6.82 30.45 2.84
CA HIS A 66 -7.95 31.35 3.09
C HIS A 66 -8.84 30.96 4.27
N THR A 67 -8.76 29.71 4.74
CA THR A 67 -9.62 29.18 5.81
C THR A 67 -8.90 28.94 7.13
N GLU A 68 -7.61 29.31 7.22
CA GLU A 68 -6.74 29.10 8.40
C GLU A 68 -6.69 27.64 8.87
N LEU A 69 -6.96 26.69 7.97
CA LEU A 69 -6.80 25.27 8.24
C LEU A 69 -5.32 24.91 8.11
N GLU A 70 -4.74 24.31 9.16
CA GLU A 70 -3.37 23.79 9.09
C GLU A 70 -3.24 22.77 7.96
N SER A 71 -2.30 23.02 7.04
CA SER A 71 -1.98 22.06 5.98
C SER A 71 -1.17 20.92 6.56
N LEU A 72 -1.76 19.73 6.64
CA LEU A 72 -1.01 18.52 6.94
C LEU A 72 -0.08 18.19 5.78
N PRO A 73 1.18 17.81 6.05
CA PRO A 73 2.07 17.31 5.01
C PRO A 73 1.50 16.03 4.39
N LEU A 74 1.85 15.79 3.13
CA LEU A 74 1.47 14.55 2.45
C LEU A 74 1.99 13.34 3.23
N SER A 75 1.15 12.32 3.36
CA SER A 75 1.56 11.04 3.93
C SER A 75 2.66 10.37 3.09
N ALA A 76 3.38 9.42 3.68
CA ALA A 76 4.46 8.71 2.98
C ALA A 76 3.99 8.01 1.69
N GLU A 77 2.76 7.48 1.70
CA GLU A 77 2.15 6.87 0.52
C GLU A 77 1.88 7.92 -0.56
N GLU A 78 1.32 9.07 -0.20
CA GLU A 78 1.04 10.18 -1.13
C GLU A 78 2.31 10.81 -1.69
N GLN A 79 3.37 10.93 -0.87
CA GLN A 79 4.68 11.39 -1.33
C GLN A 79 5.29 10.41 -2.34
N THR A 80 5.20 9.09 -2.06
CA THR A 80 5.68 8.06 -2.98
C THR A 80 4.90 8.09 -4.28
N ALA A 81 3.57 8.22 -4.22
CA ALA A 81 2.73 8.35 -5.41
C ALA A 81 3.06 9.62 -6.20
N ALA A 82 3.29 10.75 -5.51
CA ALA A 82 3.68 12.00 -6.16
C ALA A 82 5.05 11.88 -6.87
N GLN A 83 6.01 11.18 -6.28
CA GLN A 83 7.31 10.91 -6.89
C GLN A 83 7.19 9.99 -8.11
N GLN A 84 6.39 8.91 -8.04
CA GLN A 84 6.14 8.04 -9.20
C GLN A 84 5.46 8.81 -10.35
N LEU A 85 4.59 9.75 -10.01
CA LEU A 85 3.97 10.67 -10.94
C LEU A 85 4.86 11.86 -11.30
N ASN A 86 6.13 11.90 -10.86
CA ASN A 86 7.09 13.00 -11.01
C ASN A 86 6.50 14.40 -10.74
N LEU A 87 5.55 14.52 -9.80
CA LEU A 87 4.93 15.80 -9.45
C LEU A 87 5.92 16.67 -8.67
N GLN A 88 5.90 17.98 -8.93
CA GLN A 88 6.63 18.92 -8.09
C GLN A 88 5.88 19.12 -6.78
N THR A 89 6.17 18.25 -5.81
CA THR A 89 5.86 18.52 -4.41
C THR A 89 6.78 19.66 -4.00
N GLY A 90 6.22 20.79 -3.54
CA GLY A 90 7.00 21.95 -3.14
C GLY A 90 8.16 21.52 -2.25
N LYS A 91 9.37 21.96 -2.61
CA LYS A 91 10.59 21.71 -1.84
C LYS A 91 10.31 22.14 -0.40
N GLU A 92 10.16 21.19 0.50
CA GLU A 92 10.33 21.47 1.91
C GLU A 92 11.71 22.10 2.04
N MET A 93 11.71 23.35 2.47
CA MET A 93 12.89 24.04 2.95
C MET A 93 13.64 23.06 3.85
N GLU A 94 14.89 22.78 3.52
CA GLU A 94 15.82 22.09 4.41
C GLU A 94 15.65 22.69 5.80
N PHE A 95 15.03 21.94 6.71
CA PHE A 95 15.27 22.16 8.12
C PHE A 95 16.66 21.61 8.39
N SER A 96 17.64 22.51 8.21
CA SER A 96 18.97 22.38 8.75
C SER A 96 18.86 21.92 10.20
N GLU A 97 19.64 20.88 10.51
CA GLU A 97 19.95 20.45 11.87
C GLU A 97 20.21 21.68 12.72
N GLN A 98 19.31 21.95 13.67
CA GLN A 98 19.64 22.80 14.80
C GLN A 98 19.04 22.16 16.04
N GLU A 99 19.91 21.46 16.76
CA GLU A 99 19.74 21.14 18.18
C GLU A 99 19.05 22.31 18.90
N PRO A 100 17.93 22.07 19.57
CA PRO A 100 17.62 22.84 20.76
C PRO A 100 18.41 22.20 21.90
N SER A 101 19.65 22.66 22.07
CA SER A 101 20.32 22.62 23.36
C SER A 101 19.52 23.51 24.33
N CYS A 102 18.99 22.92 25.40
CA CYS A 102 18.75 23.57 26.69
C CYS A 102 18.49 22.50 27.78
N PRO A 103 18.77 22.82 29.06
CA PRO A 103 19.74 22.08 29.84
C PRO A 103 19.17 20.95 30.69
N ALA A 104 20.10 20.09 31.11
CA ALA A 104 19.95 19.09 32.15
C ALA A 104 19.11 19.60 33.33
N SER A 105 18.03 18.88 33.62
CA SER A 105 17.51 18.78 34.99
C SER A 105 17.19 17.32 35.27
N THR A 106 17.81 16.85 36.34
CA THR A 106 17.73 15.54 36.94
C THR A 106 16.32 15.28 37.48
N ASP A 107 15.68 14.19 37.05
CA ASP A 107 15.00 13.24 37.96
C ASP A 107 14.80 11.88 37.24
N PRO A 108 15.11 10.73 37.86
CA PRO A 108 14.83 9.42 37.29
C PRO A 108 13.54 8.84 37.88
N GLY A 109 12.48 8.71 37.08
CA GLY A 109 11.33 7.91 37.46
C GLY A 109 10.11 8.02 36.53
N SER A 110 9.61 6.85 36.08
CA SER A 110 8.22 6.55 35.62
C SER A 110 7.63 7.41 34.49
N ASP A 111 7.01 6.90 33.42
CA ASP A 111 6.32 5.64 33.15
C ASP A 111 6.47 5.31 31.65
N GLU A 112 6.44 4.03 31.29
CA GLU A 112 6.37 3.59 29.90
C GLU A 112 5.03 4.03 29.28
N GLU A 113 5.00 5.16 28.57
CA GLU A 113 3.87 5.47 27.70
C GLU A 113 3.78 4.39 26.62
N ALA A 114 2.68 3.65 26.63
CA ALA A 114 2.44 2.56 25.69
C ALA A 114 2.40 3.13 24.26
N GLN A 115 3.51 3.01 23.55
CA GLN A 115 3.67 3.51 22.19
C GLN A 115 2.93 2.57 21.21
N PHE A 116 1.84 3.06 20.60
CA PHE A 116 1.13 2.30 19.57
C PHE A 116 2.05 2.07 18.37
N THR A 117 2.31 0.80 18.05
CA THR A 117 3.10 0.41 16.88
C THR A 117 2.17 -0.19 15.82
N PRO A 118 1.96 0.48 14.67
CA PRO A 118 1.14 -0.06 13.59
C PRO A 118 1.80 -1.27 12.93
N LEU A 119 0.99 -2.13 12.32
CA LEU A 119 1.47 -3.24 11.50
C LEU A 119 2.16 -2.73 10.24
N THR A 120 3.34 -3.27 9.98
CA THR A 120 4.07 -3.08 8.73
C THR A 120 3.57 -4.02 7.65
N GLU A 121 3.87 -3.73 6.38
CA GLU A 121 3.55 -4.64 5.28
C GLU A 121 4.26 -5.99 5.45
N GLU A 122 5.52 -5.98 5.92
CA GLU A 122 6.29 -7.20 6.17
C GLU A 122 5.61 -8.12 7.18
N THR A 123 5.15 -7.57 8.32
CA THR A 123 4.43 -8.36 9.34
C THR A 123 3.10 -8.87 8.79
N PHE A 124 2.35 -8.06 8.06
CA PHE A 124 1.08 -8.48 7.44
C PHE A 124 1.26 -9.60 6.40
N LEU A 125 2.37 -9.61 5.67
CA LEU A 125 2.69 -10.66 4.69
C LEU A 125 3.04 -12.01 5.33
N THR A 126 3.39 -12.05 6.62
CA THR A 126 3.62 -13.33 7.35
C THR A 126 2.33 -14.15 7.49
N VAL A 127 1.17 -13.49 7.46
CA VAL A 127 -0.14 -14.16 7.56
C VAL A 127 -0.50 -14.85 6.23
N PRO A 128 -1.02 -16.09 6.25
CA PRO A 128 -1.43 -16.80 5.05
C PRO A 128 -2.40 -16.01 4.16
N ARG A 129 -2.16 -16.05 2.84
CA ARG A 129 -2.94 -15.31 1.83
C ARG A 129 -4.45 -15.55 1.94
N SER A 130 -4.86 -16.78 2.27
CA SER A 130 -6.27 -17.18 2.44
C SER A 130 -7.03 -16.34 3.46
N ILE A 131 -6.34 -15.85 4.50
CA ILE A 131 -6.93 -15.04 5.56
C ILE A 131 -6.81 -13.55 5.19
N ARG A 132 -5.60 -13.11 4.80
CA ARG A 132 -5.31 -11.69 4.54
C ARG A 132 -5.96 -11.12 3.28
N SER A 133 -6.33 -11.93 2.28
CA SER A 133 -6.89 -11.43 1.01
C SER A 133 -8.21 -10.66 1.16
N THR A 134 -8.88 -10.80 2.31
CA THR A 134 -10.19 -10.19 2.57
C THR A 134 -10.11 -8.81 3.21
N VAL A 135 -8.92 -8.37 3.64
CA VAL A 135 -8.73 -7.15 4.44
C VAL A 135 -7.55 -6.33 3.91
N LYS A 136 -7.71 -5.01 3.81
CA LYS A 136 -6.61 -4.08 3.48
C LYS A 136 -5.80 -3.75 4.73
N LEU A 137 -4.48 -3.60 4.59
CA LEU A 137 -3.59 -3.28 5.73
C LEU A 137 -3.99 -1.99 6.46
N ALA A 138 -4.33 -0.93 5.73
CA ALA A 138 -4.76 0.34 6.33
C ALA A 138 -6.03 0.17 7.19
N ASP A 139 -7.01 -0.59 6.68
CA ASP A 139 -8.25 -0.88 7.40
C ASP A 139 -8.02 -1.74 8.64
N LEU A 140 -7.06 -2.67 8.58
CA LEU A 140 -6.65 -3.50 9.71
C LEU A 140 -5.94 -2.66 10.78
N ASN A 141 -5.01 -1.80 10.38
CA ASN A 141 -4.30 -0.91 11.29
C ASN A 141 -5.22 0.09 11.97
N TYR A 142 -6.22 0.60 11.25
CA TYR A 142 -7.27 1.42 11.86
C TYR A 142 -8.03 0.64 12.93
N PHE A 143 -8.45 -0.59 12.63
CA PHE A 143 -9.14 -1.45 13.60
C PHE A 143 -8.26 -1.80 14.81
N TYR A 144 -6.97 -2.10 14.60
CA TYR A 144 -6.02 -2.35 15.68
C TYR A 144 -5.82 -1.11 16.56
N LYS A 145 -5.72 0.09 15.97
CA LYS A 145 -5.64 1.35 16.73
C LYS A 145 -6.86 1.57 17.62
N GLU A 146 -8.06 1.27 17.10
CA GLU A 146 -9.29 1.36 17.90
C GLU A 146 -9.28 0.38 19.08
N LEU A 147 -8.74 -0.84 18.89
CA LEU A 147 -8.55 -1.78 19.98
C LEU A 147 -7.53 -1.30 21.00
N PHE A 148 -6.39 -0.81 20.53
CA PHE A 148 -5.35 -0.25 21.38
C PHE A 148 -5.87 0.90 22.24
N ASN A 149 -6.61 1.82 21.63
CA ASN A 149 -7.26 2.92 22.35
C ASN A 149 -8.22 2.41 23.43
N HIS A 150 -8.97 1.36 23.16
CA HIS A 150 -9.91 0.81 24.13
C HIS A 150 -9.23 0.07 25.30
N PHE A 151 -8.27 -0.80 25.03
CA PHE A 151 -7.67 -1.62 26.11
C PHE A 151 -6.54 -0.89 26.84
N ILE A 152 -5.73 -0.12 26.12
CA ILE A 152 -4.54 0.53 26.67
C ILE A 152 -4.85 1.95 27.11
N VAL A 153 -5.31 2.81 26.18
CA VAL A 153 -5.53 4.24 26.48
C VAL A 153 -6.70 4.45 27.45
N GLN A 154 -7.80 3.72 27.26
CA GLN A 154 -8.94 3.76 28.18
C GLN A 154 -8.79 2.80 29.37
N ASN A 155 -7.69 2.02 29.42
CA ASN A 155 -7.38 1.05 30.47
C ASN A 155 -8.54 0.05 30.75
N ASN A 156 -9.29 -0.33 29.70
CA ASN A 156 -10.39 -1.27 29.84
C ASN A 156 -9.87 -2.71 29.75
N ARG A 157 -9.97 -3.47 30.85
CA ARG A 157 -9.46 -4.86 30.92
C ARG A 157 -10.47 -5.92 30.50
N ALA A 158 -11.72 -5.53 30.21
CA ALA A 158 -12.77 -6.47 29.86
C ALA A 158 -12.63 -6.94 28.40
N ALA A 159 -12.76 -8.25 28.16
CA ALA A 159 -12.77 -8.80 26.80
C ALA A 159 -13.92 -8.22 25.98
N LEU A 160 -13.69 -8.04 24.69
CA LEU A 160 -14.68 -7.51 23.76
C LEU A 160 -15.23 -8.61 22.85
N SER A 161 -16.54 -8.77 22.86
CA SER A 161 -17.23 -9.52 21.81
C SER A 161 -17.34 -8.69 20.52
N LEU A 162 -17.44 -9.37 19.39
CA LEU A 162 -17.74 -8.77 18.08
C LEU A 162 -18.98 -7.84 18.11
N SER A 163 -20.01 -8.21 18.87
CA SER A 163 -21.22 -7.41 19.00
C SER A 163 -20.97 -6.10 19.73
N GLN A 164 -20.18 -6.13 20.82
CA GLN A 164 -19.78 -4.93 21.56
C GLN A 164 -18.92 -4.01 20.71
N MET A 165 -17.97 -4.56 19.95
CA MET A 165 -17.13 -3.77 19.05
C MET A 165 -17.97 -3.01 18.02
N ARG A 166 -18.95 -3.69 17.39
CA ARG A 166 -19.88 -3.03 16.44
C ARG A 166 -20.73 -1.96 17.12
N LYS A 167 -21.16 -2.18 18.37
CA LYS A 167 -21.89 -1.17 19.16
C LYS A 167 -21.05 0.06 19.46
N MET A 168 -19.73 -0.11 19.61
CA MET A 168 -18.75 0.97 19.76
C MET A 168 -18.31 1.57 18.41
N ASN A 169 -19.04 1.27 17.33
CA ASN A 169 -18.76 1.75 15.97
C ASN A 169 -17.39 1.31 15.40
N MET A 170 -16.79 0.27 15.99
CA MET A 170 -15.60 -0.35 15.42
C MET A 170 -16.01 -1.19 14.21
N LYS A 171 -15.24 -1.11 13.13
CA LYS A 171 -15.41 -1.93 11.92
C LYS A 171 -14.90 -3.37 12.15
N ALA A 172 -15.46 -4.05 13.15
CA ALA A 172 -15.05 -5.39 13.55
C ALA A 172 -15.62 -6.44 12.60
N THR A 173 -14.73 -7.27 12.06
CA THR A 173 -15.06 -8.44 11.24
C THR A 173 -14.23 -9.63 11.70
N ASP A 174 -14.75 -10.84 11.50
CA ASP A 174 -14.05 -12.09 11.88
C ASP A 174 -12.65 -12.16 11.25
N SER A 175 -12.54 -11.82 9.95
CA SER A 175 -11.25 -11.83 9.26
C SER A 175 -10.23 -10.87 9.89
N ARG A 176 -10.63 -9.70 10.36
CA ARG A 176 -9.70 -8.73 10.98
C ARG A 176 -9.18 -9.26 12.31
N ILE A 177 -10.06 -9.86 13.10
CA ILE A 177 -9.68 -10.47 14.38
C ILE A 177 -8.76 -11.66 14.14
N GLN A 178 -9.11 -12.53 13.21
CA GLN A 178 -8.30 -13.71 12.87
C GLN A 178 -6.89 -13.32 12.39
N ILE A 179 -6.75 -12.25 11.59
CA ILE A 179 -5.42 -11.76 11.18
C ILE A 179 -4.61 -11.26 12.39
N LEU A 180 -5.23 -10.51 13.31
CA LEU A 180 -4.53 -10.03 14.50
C LEU A 180 -4.19 -11.16 15.48
N GLU A 181 -5.00 -12.21 15.54
CA GLU A 181 -4.75 -13.41 16.34
C GLU A 181 -3.55 -14.19 15.80
N GLU A 182 -3.49 -14.42 14.48
CA GLU A 182 -2.33 -15.05 13.82
C GLU A 182 -1.03 -14.27 14.00
N LEU A 183 -1.13 -12.94 14.13
CA LEU A 183 0.01 -12.06 14.43
C LEU A 183 0.37 -12.01 15.92
N GLY A 184 -0.37 -12.71 16.78
CA GLY A 184 -0.16 -12.71 18.23
C GLY A 184 -0.45 -11.37 18.91
N ILE A 185 -1.22 -10.49 18.25
CA ILE A 185 -1.57 -9.17 18.78
C ILE A 185 -2.80 -9.26 19.67
N VAL A 186 -3.74 -10.15 19.32
CA VAL A 186 -4.94 -10.37 20.13
C VAL A 186 -5.07 -11.83 20.51
N GLU A 187 -5.65 -12.05 21.69
CA GLU A 187 -6.00 -13.38 22.18
C GLU A 187 -7.53 -13.52 22.23
N LEU A 188 -8.01 -14.73 21.92
CA LEU A 188 -9.41 -15.09 22.05
C LEU A 188 -9.64 -15.94 23.31
N ASP A 189 -10.66 -15.59 24.10
CA ASP A 189 -11.10 -16.45 25.20
C ASP A 189 -11.90 -17.67 24.69
N LYS A 190 -12.28 -18.57 25.62
CA LYS A 190 -13.06 -19.78 25.29
C LYS A 190 -14.43 -19.49 24.68
N GLN A 191 -14.88 -18.25 24.77
CA GLN A 191 -16.15 -17.75 24.27
C GLN A 191 -15.97 -16.94 22.96
N GLY A 192 -14.74 -16.79 22.46
CA GLY A 192 -14.41 -16.03 21.26
C GLY A 192 -14.38 -14.51 21.46
N ASN A 193 -14.24 -14.03 22.69
CA ASN A 193 -14.06 -12.59 22.95
C ASN A 193 -12.58 -12.21 22.84
N VAL A 194 -12.34 -11.02 22.30
CA VAL A 194 -11.03 -10.47 21.98
C VAL A 194 -10.43 -9.75 23.19
N LYS A 195 -9.16 -9.99 23.46
CA LYS A 195 -8.30 -9.16 24.31
C LYS A 195 -7.01 -8.83 23.56
N LEU A 196 -6.37 -7.71 23.91
CA LEU A 196 -5.01 -7.45 23.45
C LEU A 196 -4.02 -8.34 24.20
N ALA A 197 -3.12 -8.98 23.46
CA ALA A 197 -1.96 -9.67 24.01
C ALA A 197 -1.00 -8.58 24.51
N VAL A 198 -0.94 -8.39 25.83
CA VAL A 198 -0.01 -7.48 26.51
C VAL A 198 0.95 -8.31 27.35
#